data_AF-A0AAE0EHK6-F1
#
_entry.id   AF-A0AAE0EHK6-F1
#
_cell.length_a   1.000
_cell.length_b   1.000
_cell.length_c   1.000
_cell.angle_alpha   90.00
_cell.angle_beta   90.00
_cell.angle_gamma   90.00
#
_symmetry.space_group_name_H-M   'P 1'
#
loop_
_entity.id
_entity.type
_entity.pdbx_description
1 polymer ?
#
loop_
_entity_poly.entity_id
_entity_poly.type
_entity_poly.pdbx_seq_one_letter_code
_entity_poly.pdbx_strand_id
1 'polypeptide(L)'
;MFEQNREKGSVWVTFKRSSMKSNVQRKKLTTAGESTEYRCLIRATDGKQKISTTVGAKDHQRFQASYATLLKAHVAALKKRERKEKKKAAEGDKKDAGPKKPKT
;
A
#
# COMPACT_ATOMS: atom_id res chain seq x y z
N MET A 1 7.80 -16.98 -5.87
CA MET A 1 7.13 -16.82 -4.56
C MET A 1 5.61 -16.71 -4.67
N PHE A 2 5.01 -15.62 -5.20
CA PHE A 2 3.54 -15.52 -5.28
C PHE A 2 2.89 -16.56 -6.21
N GLU A 3 3.44 -16.76 -7.41
CA GLU A 3 2.90 -17.74 -8.37
C GLU A 3 3.02 -19.18 -7.85
N GLN A 4 4.13 -19.51 -7.20
CA GLN A 4 4.40 -20.84 -6.63
C GLN A 4 3.49 -21.18 -5.44
N ASN A 5 2.96 -20.18 -4.73
CA ASN A 5 2.12 -20.37 -3.55
C ASN A 5 0.67 -19.94 -3.81
N ARG A 6 0.23 -19.95 -5.08
CA ARG A 6 -1.10 -19.45 -5.48
C ARG A 6 -2.25 -20.34 -5.01
N GLU A 7 -2.07 -21.65 -5.03
CA GLU A 7 -3.12 -22.61 -4.64
C GLU A 7 -3.05 -22.96 -3.15
N LYS A 8 -1.84 -23.25 -2.67
CA LYS A 8 -1.57 -23.61 -1.27
C LYS A 8 -0.28 -22.93 -0.85
N GLY A 9 -0.32 -22.28 0.31
CA GLY A 9 0.83 -21.62 0.90
C GLY A 9 0.49 -20.24 1.42
N SER A 10 1.50 -19.56 1.94
CA SER A 10 1.38 -18.20 2.42
C SER A 10 2.69 -17.49 2.12
N VAL A 11 2.58 -16.21 1.75
CA VAL A 11 3.72 -15.34 1.52
C VAL A 11 3.69 -14.27 2.59
N TRP A 12 4.73 -14.21 3.41
CA TRP A 12 4.91 -13.19 4.42
C TRP A 12 5.83 -12.09 3.90
N VAL A 13 5.35 -10.86 3.96
CA VAL A 13 6.17 -9.67 3.66
C VAL A 13 6.22 -8.81 4.91
N THR A 14 7.43 -8.39 5.29
CA THR A 14 7.68 -7.54 6.47
C THR A 14 8.43 -6.28 6.07
N PHE A 15 8.04 -5.16 6.67
CA PHE A 15 8.66 -3.85 6.48
C PHE A 15 9.16 -3.38 7.83
N LYS A 16 10.46 -3.10 7.95
CA LYS A 16 11.07 -2.67 9.21
C LYS A 16 12.00 -1.49 8.98
N ARG A 17 11.86 -0.43 9.80
CA ARG A 17 12.82 0.66 9.84
C ARG A 17 14.16 0.13 10.35
N SER A 18 15.21 0.29 9.55
CA SER A 18 16.55 -0.22 9.84
C SER A 18 17.57 0.86 9.52
N SER A 19 18.55 1.04 10.41
CA SER A 19 19.74 1.85 10.11
C SER A 19 20.84 1.03 9.41
N MET A 20 20.63 -0.28 9.20
CA MET A 20 21.64 -1.24 8.72
C MET A 20 22.92 -1.35 9.57
N LYS A 21 23.00 -0.60 10.67
CA LYS A 21 24.13 -0.58 11.61
C LYS A 21 23.83 -1.47 12.81
N SER A 22 24.85 -2.16 13.32
CA SER A 22 24.74 -2.93 14.57
C SER A 22 24.47 -2.00 15.76
N ASN A 23 24.00 -2.56 16.89
CA ASN A 23 23.79 -1.77 18.11
C ASN A 23 25.07 -1.05 18.57
N VAL A 24 26.23 -1.70 18.43
CA VAL A 24 27.53 -1.11 18.78
C VAL A 24 27.85 0.06 17.87
N GLN A 25 27.63 -0.08 16.56
CA GLN A 25 27.86 0.99 15.59
C GLN A 25 26.90 2.16 15.80
N ARG A 26 25.62 1.89 16.13
CA ARG A 26 24.66 2.94 16.46
C ARG A 26 25.09 3.75 17.68
N LYS A 27 25.55 3.08 18.75
CA LYS A 27 26.05 3.77 19.96
C LYS A 27 27.24 4.67 19.64
N LYS A 28 28.18 4.21 18.81
CA LYS A 28 29.32 5.02 18.36
C LYS A 28 28.89 6.26 17.56
N LEU A 29 27.97 6.08 16.61
CA LEU A 29 27.43 7.20 15.80
C LEU A 29 26.70 8.22 16.66
N THR A 30 25.92 7.79 17.64
CA THR A 30 25.24 8.70 18.58
C THR A 30 26.24 9.45 19.47
N THR A 31 27.33 8.81 19.90
CA THR A 31 28.39 9.48 20.67
C THR A 31 29.19 10.46 19.81
N ALA A 32 29.35 10.18 18.51
CA ALA A 32 30.03 11.04 17.55
C ALA A 32 29.14 12.18 16.99
N GLY A 33 27.86 12.24 17.36
CA GLY A 33 26.91 13.25 16.86
C GLY A 33 26.49 13.08 15.39
N GLU A 34 26.78 11.94 14.77
CA GLU A 34 26.49 11.70 13.36
C GLU A 34 25.02 11.31 13.12
N SER A 35 24.40 11.90 12.09
CA SER A 35 23.02 11.57 11.71
C SER A 35 22.96 10.17 11.09
N THR A 36 22.20 9.26 11.71
CA THR A 36 21.99 7.92 11.17
C THR A 36 20.97 7.94 10.04
N GLU A 37 21.39 7.58 8.82
CA GLU A 37 20.47 7.39 7.71
C GLU A 37 19.61 6.14 7.95
N TYR A 38 18.29 6.33 7.99
CA TYR A 38 17.33 5.24 8.14
C TYR A 38 16.81 4.80 6.77
N ARG A 39 16.72 3.48 6.60
CA ARG A 39 16.17 2.84 5.42
C ARG A 39 15.05 1.89 5.81
N CYS A 40 14.23 1.50 4.85
CA CYS A 40 13.24 0.45 5.05
C CYS A 40 13.85 -0.89 4.64
N LEU A 41 13.97 -1.82 5.59
CA LEU A 41 14.31 -3.21 5.31
C LEU A 41 13.03 -3.98 5.02
N ILE A 42 12.95 -4.54 3.82
CA ILE A 42 11.81 -5.29 3.33
C ILE A 42 12.26 -6.73 3.16
N ARG A 43 11.50 -7.67 3.74
CA ARG A 43 11.78 -9.11 3.61
C ARG A 43 10.53 -9.84 3.17
N ALA A 44 10.66 -10.74 2.22
CA ALA A 44 9.60 -11.64 1.81
C ALA A 44 10.03 -13.10 1.95
N THR A 45 9.13 -13.95 2.41
CA THR A 45 9.35 -15.39 2.52
C THR A 45 8.05 -16.18 2.33
N ASP A 46 8.17 -17.38 1.77
CA ASP A 46 7.13 -18.41 1.71
C ASP A 46 7.44 -19.59 2.65
N GLY A 47 8.36 -19.39 3.59
CA GLY A 47 8.89 -20.41 4.48
C GLY A 47 10.07 -21.19 3.90
N LYS A 48 10.25 -21.22 2.57
CA LYS A 48 11.36 -21.92 1.89
C LYS A 48 12.39 -20.91 1.38
N GLN A 49 11.95 -20.02 0.50
CA GLN A 49 12.78 -18.97 -0.07
C GLN A 49 12.69 -17.69 0.78
N LYS A 50 13.80 -16.97 0.87
CA LYS A 50 13.90 -15.69 1.60
C LYS A 50 14.57 -14.68 0.70
N ILE A 51 13.90 -13.57 0.45
CA ILE A 51 14.46 -12.42 -0.26
C ILE A 51 14.40 -11.19 0.64
N SER A 52 15.40 -10.32 0.52
CA SER A 52 15.44 -9.08 1.27
C SER A 52 15.96 -7.94 0.42
N THR A 53 15.42 -6.76 0.60
CA THR A 53 15.90 -5.52 -0.02
C THR A 53 15.85 -4.37 0.98
N THR A 54 16.71 -3.38 0.77
CA THR A 54 16.74 -2.14 1.54
C THR A 54 16.36 -0.98 0.64
N VAL A 55 15.35 -0.20 1.04
CA VAL A 55 14.85 0.94 0.28
C VAL A 55 15.22 2.22 1.02
N GLY A 56 15.99 3.09 0.36
CA GLY A 56 16.33 4.42 0.86
C GLY A 56 15.27 5.46 0.51
N ALA A 57 15.45 6.68 1.01
CA ALA A 57 14.50 7.78 0.77
C ALA A 57 14.41 8.18 -0.72
N LYS A 58 15.44 7.98 -1.52
CA LYS A 58 15.43 8.34 -2.94
C LYS A 58 14.58 7.39 -3.79
N ASP A 59 14.65 6.09 -3.50
CA ASP A 59 14.01 5.05 -4.32
C ASP A 59 12.60 4.66 -3.85
N HIS A 60 12.13 5.24 -2.74
CA HIS A 60 10.90 4.81 -2.09
C HIS A 60 9.66 4.93 -3.00
N GLN A 61 9.55 6.01 -3.79
CA GLN A 61 8.40 6.20 -4.67
C GLN A 61 8.37 5.18 -5.81
N ARG A 62 9.53 4.92 -6.42
CA ARG A 62 9.65 3.91 -7.48
C ARG A 62 9.34 2.52 -6.94
N PHE A 63 9.87 2.19 -5.76
CA PHE A 63 9.56 0.93 -5.10
C PHE A 63 8.06 0.80 -4.80
N GLN A 64 7.43 1.85 -4.26
CA GLN A 64 6.01 1.86 -3.93
C GLN A 64 5.15 1.60 -5.18
N ALA A 65 5.44 2.29 -6.30
CA ALA A 65 4.71 2.11 -7.55
C ALA A 65 4.80 0.66 -8.06
N SER A 66 6.01 0.12 -8.16
CA SER A 66 6.22 -1.26 -8.62
C SER A 66 5.61 -2.28 -7.66
N TYR A 67 5.74 -2.07 -6.35
CA TYR A 67 5.20 -2.97 -5.33
C TYR A 67 3.67 -2.98 -5.33
N ALA A 68 3.02 -1.82 -5.50
CA ALA A 68 1.58 -1.72 -5.61
C ALA A 68 1.04 -2.47 -6.84
N THR A 69 1.71 -2.35 -7.98
CA THR A 69 1.35 -3.10 -9.20
C THR A 69 1.47 -4.61 -8.98
N LEU A 70 2.56 -5.05 -8.35
CA LEU A 70 2.80 -6.46 -8.03
C LEU A 70 1.72 -7.01 -7.08
N LEU A 71 1.37 -6.27 -6.03
CA LEU A 71 0.31 -6.68 -5.10
C LEU A 71 -1.06 -6.76 -5.78
N LYS A 72 -1.43 -5.78 -6.61
CA LYS A 72 -2.71 -5.83 -7.34
C LYS A 72 -2.80 -7.03 -8.28
N ALA A 73 -1.69 -7.38 -8.93
CA ALA A 73 -1.65 -8.51 -9.86
C ALA A 73 -1.80 -9.87 -9.13
N HIS A 74 -1.13 -10.05 -7.99
CA HIS A 74 -1.07 -11.35 -7.32
C HIS A 74 -2.06 -11.54 -6.16
N VAL A 75 -2.53 -10.48 -5.51
CA VAL A 75 -3.51 -10.53 -4.41
C VAL A 75 -4.93 -10.29 -4.94
N ALA A 76 -5.30 -11.01 -6.00
CA ALA A 76 -6.56 -10.81 -6.71
C ALA A 76 -7.72 -11.72 -6.24
N ALA A 77 -7.42 -12.85 -5.58
CA ALA A 77 -8.39 -13.88 -5.22
C ALA A 77 -9.13 -13.63 -3.89
N LEU A 78 -9.28 -12.37 -3.49
CA LEU A 78 -10.02 -12.00 -2.28
C LEU A 78 -11.51 -11.87 -2.59
N LYS A 79 -12.37 -12.23 -1.63
CA LYS A 79 -13.82 -11.97 -1.74
C LYS A 79 -14.01 -10.49 -2.02
N LYS A 80 -14.74 -10.18 -3.11
CA LYS A 80 -15.09 -8.79 -3.43
C LYS A 80 -15.82 -8.21 -2.23
N ARG A 81 -15.33 -7.10 -1.71
CA ARG A 81 -16.03 -6.37 -0.66
C ARG A 81 -17.40 -5.99 -1.23
N GLU A 82 -18.48 -6.47 -0.61
CA GLU A 82 -19.82 -6.07 -0.99
C GLU A 82 -19.92 -4.57 -0.86
N ARG A 83 -19.96 -3.89 -2.01
CA ARG A 83 -20.21 -2.47 -2.06
C ARG A 83 -21.70 -2.35 -1.76
N LYS A 84 -22.06 -2.06 -0.50
CA LYS A 84 -23.41 -1.62 -0.17
C LYS A 84 -23.70 -0.43 -1.08
N GLU A 85 -24.50 -0.67 -2.12
CA GLU A 85 -24.90 0.35 -3.08
C GLU A 85 -25.62 1.44 -2.29
N LYS A 86 -24.92 2.55 -2.00
CA LYS A 86 -25.61 3.81 -1.77
C LYS A 86 -26.04 4.31 -3.15
N LYS A 87 -27.10 3.71 -3.70
CA LYS A 87 -27.86 4.31 -4.79
C LYS A 87 -28.97 5.17 -4.17
N LYS A 88 -28.81 6.48 -4.29
CA LYS A 88 -29.78 7.61 -4.20
C LYS A 88 -28.96 8.84 -3.77
N ALA A 89 -28.89 9.96 -4.48
CA ALA A 89 -29.61 10.42 -5.67
C ALA A 89 -28.77 11.55 -6.31
N ALA A 90 -28.65 11.55 -7.63
CA ALA A 90 -28.37 12.75 -8.42
C ALA A 90 -28.59 12.44 -9.91
N GLU A 91 -29.80 12.00 -10.26
CA GLU A 91 -30.33 12.27 -11.60
C GLU A 91 -31.86 12.28 -11.50
N GLY A 92 -32.44 13.44 -11.74
CA GLY A 92 -33.85 13.76 -11.61
C GLY A 92 -34.16 14.89 -12.58
N ASP A 93 -34.27 14.48 -13.83
CA ASP A 93 -34.87 15.08 -15.02
C ASP A 93 -35.84 16.28 -14.84
N LYS A 94 -35.77 17.15 -15.85
CA LYS A 94 -36.65 18.26 -16.22
C LYS A 94 -38.08 18.25 -15.64
N LYS A 95 -38.51 19.39 -15.11
CA LYS A 95 -39.91 19.84 -15.20
C LYS A 95 -39.99 21.28 -15.66
N ASP A 96 -40.26 21.42 -16.94
CA ASP A 96 -40.93 22.57 -17.54
C ASP A 96 -42.38 22.63 -17.00
N ALA A 97 -42.77 23.79 -16.46
CA ALA A 97 -44.16 24.19 -16.25
C ALA A 97 -44.23 25.66 -15.82
N GLY A 98 -44.38 26.58 -16.78
CA GLY A 98 -45.12 27.83 -16.55
C GLY A 98 -46.56 27.69 -17.09
N PRO A 99 -47.48 28.66 -16.89
CA PRO A 99 -47.56 29.74 -15.90
C PRO A 99 -48.88 29.66 -15.07
N LYS A 100 -48.92 30.23 -13.85
CA LYS A 100 -50.19 30.51 -13.15
C LYS A 100 -50.34 32.03 -12.90
N LYS A 101 -51.34 32.61 -13.56
CA LYS A 101 -51.82 34.00 -13.38
C LYS A 101 -52.22 34.26 -11.92
N PRO A 102 -51.98 35.45 -11.35
CA PRO A 102 -52.67 35.90 -10.15
C PRO A 102 -54.00 36.58 -10.50
N LYS A 103 -55.07 36.18 -9.81
CA LYS A 103 -56.30 36.98 -9.65
C LYS A 103 -56.19 37.65 -8.28
N THR A 104 -55.94 38.95 -8.22
CA THR A 104 -56.76 39.99 -7.54
C THR A 104 -56.12 41.34 -7.82
#